data_AF-A0A2D4FCE3-F1
#
_entry.id   AF-A0A2D4FCE3-F1
#
_cell.length_a   1.000
_cell.length_b   1.000
_cell.length_c   1.000
_cell.angle_alpha   90.00
_cell.angle_beta   90.00
_cell.angle_gamma   90.00
#
_symmetry.space_group_name_H-M   'P 1'
#
loop_
_entity.id
_entity.type
_entity.pdbx_description
1 polymer ?
#
loop_
_entity_poly.entity_id
_entity_poly.type
_entity_poly.pdbx_seq_one_letter_code
_entity_poly.pdbx_strand_id
1 'polypeptide(L)'
;DCGSAEVQVAYLTAMILTLKEHLHMHPKDKVNLTCMMIATDRRTVLLKYLRNTRYDTFENTCKQLGIEYSPPPQYRRKITQRAAVKKEFRAMIYKEKQKLRALERLKQMEKQDEGIKEQAQPKEETPS
;
A
#
# COMPACT_ATOMS: atom_id res chain seq x y z
N ASP A 1 -8.64 4.85 35.22
CA ASP A 1 -9.35 3.99 34.26
C ASP A 1 -8.43 2.95 33.62
N CYS A 2 -8.63 1.66 33.91
CA CYS A 2 -7.85 0.56 33.32
C CYS A 2 -8.53 -0.10 32.10
N GLY A 3 -9.75 0.33 31.77
CA GLY A 3 -10.62 -0.31 30.78
C GLY A 3 -10.73 0.42 29.45
N SER A 4 -10.15 1.61 29.29
CA SER A 4 -10.23 2.36 28.04
C SER A 4 -9.43 1.65 26.94
N ALA A 5 -9.96 1.68 25.72
CA ALA A 5 -9.34 1.01 24.58
C ALA A 5 -7.92 1.53 24.28
N GLU A 6 -7.66 2.82 24.56
CA GLU A 6 -6.35 3.46 24.40
C GLU A 6 -5.30 2.85 25.35
N VAL A 7 -5.65 2.71 26.63
CA VAL A 7 -4.78 2.11 27.65
C VAL A 7 -4.53 0.63 27.34
N GLN A 8 -5.56 -0.10 26.89
CA GLN A 8 -5.39 -1.49 26.46
C GLN A 8 -4.47 -1.62 25.25
N VAL A 9 -4.54 -0.71 24.27
CA VAL A 9 -3.64 -0.69 23.11
C VAL A 9 -2.19 -0.42 23.55
N ALA A 10 -1.97 0.49 24.49
CA ALA A 10 -0.65 0.75 25.06
C ALA A 10 -0.10 -0.49 25.80
N TYR A 11 -0.92 -1.13 26.65
CA TYR A 11 -0.55 -2.35 27.36
C TYR A 11 -0.20 -3.49 26.41
N LEU A 12 -1.05 -3.76 25.41
CA LEU A 12 -0.78 -4.79 24.41
C LEU A 12 0.50 -4.50 23.62
N THR A 13 0.79 -3.22 23.35
CA THR A 13 2.01 -2.83 22.65
C THR A 13 3.25 -3.10 23.50
N ALA A 14 3.25 -2.77 24.79
CA ALA A 14 4.32 -3.12 25.71
C ALA A 14 4.52 -4.64 25.78
N MET A 15 3.44 -5.40 25.94
CA MET A 15 3.48 -6.87 25.97
C MET A 15 4.05 -7.48 24.68
N ILE A 16 3.68 -6.94 23.51
CA ILE A 16 4.23 -7.39 22.22
C ILE A 16 5.73 -7.13 22.13
N LEU A 17 6.21 -5.98 22.62
CA LEU A 17 7.65 -5.65 22.62
C LEU A 17 8.44 -6.64 23.49
N THR A 18 7.97 -6.90 24.72
CA THR A 18 8.59 -7.89 25.61
C THR A 18 8.58 -9.30 25.01
N LEU A 19 7.45 -9.74 24.43
CA LEU A 19 7.38 -11.05 23.78
C LEU A 19 8.27 -11.14 22.54
N LYS A 20 8.42 -10.05 21.80
CA LYS A 20 9.31 -9.98 20.63
C LYS A 20 10.78 -10.17 21.04
N GLU A 21 11.21 -9.52 22.12
CA GLU A 21 12.57 -9.69 22.68
C GLU A 21 12.79 -11.14 23.17
N HIS A 22 11.81 -11.71 23.89
CA HIS A 22 11.87 -13.11 24.34
C HIS A 22 11.97 -14.09 23.17
N LEU A 23 11.16 -13.93 22.12
CA LEU A 23 11.16 -14.80 20.95
C LEU A 23 12.41 -14.65 20.08
N HIS A 24 13.08 -13.50 20.14
CA HIS A 24 14.37 -13.32 19.50
C HIS A 24 15.44 -14.25 20.11
N MET A 25 15.44 -14.36 21.44
CA MET A 25 16.33 -15.27 22.17
C MET A 25 15.87 -16.73 22.11
N HIS A 26 14.54 -16.96 22.11
CA HIS A 26 13.93 -18.28 22.18
C HIS A 26 12.92 -18.52 21.04
N PRO A 27 13.39 -18.73 19.79
CA PRO A 27 12.52 -18.84 18.62
C PRO A 27 11.68 -20.13 18.58
N LYS A 28 11.99 -21.12 19.42
CA LYS A 28 11.27 -22.41 19.48
C LYS A 28 10.05 -22.37 20.40
N ASP A 29 9.84 -21.30 21.15
CA ASP A 29 8.73 -21.15 22.08
C ASP A 29 7.42 -20.81 21.35
N LYS A 30 6.64 -21.85 21.03
CA LYS A 30 5.38 -21.72 20.28
C LYS A 30 4.26 -21.08 21.10
N VAL A 31 4.30 -21.20 22.43
CA VAL A 31 3.24 -20.66 23.29
C VAL A 31 3.34 -19.14 23.28
N ASN A 32 4.53 -18.60 23.53
CA ASN A 32 4.76 -17.17 23.51
C ASN A 32 4.58 -16.55 22.11
N LEU A 33 4.94 -17.29 21.04
CA LEU A 33 4.62 -16.88 19.67
C LEU A 33 3.12 -16.73 19.45
N THR A 34 2.33 -17.71 19.91
CA THR A 34 0.86 -17.68 19.80
C THR A 34 0.27 -16.53 20.63
N CYS A 35 0.74 -16.32 21.85
CA CYS A 35 0.33 -15.20 22.70
C CYS A 35 0.61 -13.85 22.03
N MET A 36 1.78 -13.68 21.41
CA MET A 36 2.15 -12.46 20.68
C MET A 36 1.24 -12.23 19.47
N MET A 37 0.92 -13.28 18.71
CA MET A 37 0.00 -13.19 17.57
C MET A 37 -1.41 -12.77 18.02
N ILE A 38 -1.94 -13.41 19.07
CA ILE A 38 -3.26 -13.07 19.65
C ILE A 38 -3.27 -11.62 20.16
N ALA A 39 -2.20 -11.17 20.82
CA ALA A 39 -2.07 -9.80 21.30
C ALA A 39 -2.08 -8.78 20.15
N THR A 40 -1.38 -9.11 19.06
CA THR A 40 -1.36 -8.29 17.85
C THR A 40 -2.74 -8.19 17.22
N ASP A 41 -3.45 -9.31 17.07
CA ASP A 41 -4.80 -9.34 16.52
C ASP A 41 -5.78 -8.55 17.40
N ARG A 42 -5.75 -8.73 18.74
CA ARG A 42 -6.55 -7.96 19.69
C ARG A 42 -6.29 -6.45 19.56
N ARG A 43 -5.01 -6.05 19.44
CA ARG A 43 -4.63 -4.65 19.23
C ARG A 43 -5.23 -4.09 17.94
N THR A 44 -5.21 -4.84 16.83
CA THR A 44 -5.82 -4.39 15.56
C THR A 44 -7.33 -4.22 15.65
N VAL A 45 -8.02 -5.08 16.42
CA VAL A 45 -9.46 -4.97 16.66
C VAL A 45 -9.79 -3.72 17.49
N LEU A 46 -9.00 -3.45 18.54
CA LEU A 46 -9.17 -2.23 19.35
C LEU A 46 -8.89 -0.95 18.54
N LEU A 47 -7.85 -0.95 17.70
CA LEU A 47 -7.57 0.18 16.80
C LEU A 47 -8.70 0.40 15.80
N LYS A 48 -9.29 -0.68 15.25
CA LYS A 48 -10.49 -0.58 14.41
C LYS A 48 -11.68 0.00 15.18
N TYR A 49 -11.87 -0.40 16.44
CA TYR A 49 -12.93 0.14 17.29
C TYR A 49 -12.74 1.63 17.58
N LEU A 50 -11.52 2.05 17.96
CA LEU A 50 -11.18 3.45 18.20
C LEU A 50 -11.42 4.28 16.93
N ARG A 51 -10.93 3.82 15.78
CA ARG A 51 -11.13 4.48 14.49
C ARG A 51 -12.61 4.73 14.14
N ASN A 52 -13.50 3.82 14.54
CA ASN A 52 -14.94 3.93 14.26
C ASN A 52 -15.70 4.78 15.29
N THR A 53 -15.19 4.89 16.52
CA THR A 53 -15.89 5.57 17.63
C THR A 53 -15.35 6.97 17.90
N ARG A 54 -14.02 7.12 18.01
CA ARG A 54 -13.31 8.36 18.36
C ARG A 54 -12.03 8.47 17.54
N TYR A 55 -12.09 9.26 16.47
CA TYR A 55 -10.95 9.39 15.56
C TYR A 55 -9.76 10.13 16.17
N ASP A 56 -10.02 11.20 16.94
CA ASP A 56 -8.95 12.02 17.55
C ASP A 56 -8.06 11.20 18.48
N THR A 57 -8.67 10.32 19.27
CA THR A 57 -7.91 9.46 20.20
C THR A 57 -7.20 8.32 19.48
N PHE A 58 -7.79 7.79 18.41
CA PHE A 58 -7.11 6.87 17.50
C PHE A 58 -5.84 7.49 16.91
N GLU A 59 -5.91 8.71 16.37
CA GLU A 59 -4.76 9.38 15.78
C GLU A 59 -3.67 9.66 16.83
N ASN A 60 -4.06 10.16 18.01
CA ASN A 60 -3.14 10.43 19.11
C ASN A 60 -2.44 9.16 19.60
N THR A 61 -3.17 8.06 19.79
CA THR A 61 -2.57 6.78 20.21
C THR A 61 -1.62 6.20 19.16
N CYS A 62 -1.99 6.26 17.88
CA CYS A 62 -1.12 5.84 16.78
C CYS A 62 0.18 6.65 16.74
N LYS A 63 0.10 7.98 16.91
CA LYS A 63 1.27 8.87 16.96
C LYS A 63 2.16 8.58 18.18
N GLN A 64 1.57 8.44 19.36
CA GLN A 64 2.32 8.19 20.61
C GLN A 64 3.04 6.84 20.60
N LEU A 65 2.40 5.80 20.08
CA LEU A 65 2.95 4.44 20.08
C LEU A 65 3.73 4.10 18.81
N GLY A 66 3.77 4.99 17.81
CA GLY A 66 4.41 4.76 16.52
C GLY A 66 3.78 3.60 15.72
N ILE A 67 2.46 3.45 15.80
CA ILE A 67 1.74 2.33 15.16
C ILE A 67 1.13 2.79 13.84
N GLU A 68 1.54 2.17 12.74
CA GLU A 68 0.85 2.31 11.45
C GLU A 68 -0.34 1.35 11.35
N TYR A 69 -1.54 1.91 11.19
CA TYR A 69 -2.74 1.12 11.02
C TYR A 69 -2.94 0.74 9.54
N SER A 70 -2.75 -0.54 9.22
CA SER A 70 -3.17 -1.11 7.94
C SER A 70 -4.49 -1.87 8.10
N PRO A 71 -5.55 -1.55 7.34
CA PRO A 71 -6.77 -2.34 7.35
C PRO A 71 -6.49 -3.76 6.83
N PRO A 72 -7.22 -4.78 7.31
CA PRO A 72 -7.06 -6.14 6.83
C PRO A 72 -7.48 -6.25 5.35
N PRO A 73 -6.82 -7.10 4.55
CA PRO A 73 -7.21 -7.32 3.16
C PRO A 73 -8.61 -7.96 3.10
N GLN A 74 -9.38 -7.60 2.07
CA GLN A 74 -10.73 -8.15 1.87
C GLN A 74 -10.75 -9.68 1.75
N TYR A 75 -9.71 -10.26 1.14
CA TYR A 75 -9.60 -11.70 0.93
C TYR A 75 -8.24 -12.23 1.40
N ARG A 76 -8.26 -13.19 2.32
CA ARG A 76 -7.06 -13.93 2.77
C ARG A 76 -6.84 -15.14 1.86
N ARG A 77 -6.14 -14.94 0.73
CA ARG A 77 -5.73 -16.03 -0.17
C ARG A 77 -4.25 -16.39 0.02
N LYS A 78 -3.93 -17.68 -0.01
CA LYS A 78 -2.54 -18.14 -0.07
C LYS A 78 -1.94 -17.79 -1.42
N ILE A 79 -0.76 -17.17 -1.43
CA ILE A 79 -0.05 -16.83 -2.67
C ILE A 79 0.82 -18.01 -3.05
N THR A 80 0.52 -18.67 -4.17
CA THR A 80 1.37 -19.72 -4.75
C THR A 80 2.44 -19.10 -5.65
N GLN A 81 3.56 -19.78 -5.86
CA GLN A 81 4.63 -19.31 -6.76
C GLN A 81 4.09 -19.01 -8.16
N ARG A 82 3.28 -19.92 -8.73
CA ARG A 82 2.60 -19.72 -10.02
C ARG A 82 1.77 -18.43 -10.04
N ALA A 83 1.03 -18.12 -8.97
CA ALA A 83 0.23 -16.91 -8.89
C ALA A 83 1.09 -15.65 -8.76
N ALA A 84 2.23 -15.72 -8.05
CA ALA A 84 3.19 -14.62 -7.93
C ALA A 84 3.84 -14.29 -9.28
N VAL A 85 4.42 -15.29 -9.95
CA VAL A 85 5.05 -15.14 -11.28
C VAL A 85 4.04 -14.62 -12.30
N LYS A 86 2.81 -15.17 -12.31
CA LYS A 86 1.75 -14.69 -13.21
C LYS A 86 1.37 -13.24 -12.93
N LYS A 87 1.37 -12.80 -11.68
CA LYS A 87 1.07 -11.41 -11.29
C LYS A 87 2.17 -10.46 -11.77
N GLU A 88 3.43 -10.83 -11.57
CA GLU A 88 4.59 -10.05 -12.02
C GLU A 88 4.63 -9.92 -13.54
N PHE A 89 4.44 -11.05 -14.25
CA PHE A 89 4.36 -11.06 -15.71
C PHE A 89 3.24 -10.17 -16.23
N ARG A 90 2.05 -10.24 -15.64
CA ARG A 90 0.93 -9.35 -15.98
C ARG A 90 1.27 -7.87 -15.76
N ALA A 91 1.98 -7.55 -14.68
CA ALA A 91 2.41 -6.18 -14.40
C ALA A 91 3.46 -5.68 -15.42
N MET A 92 4.40 -6.55 -15.83
CA MET A 92 5.40 -6.26 -16.85
C MET A 92 4.75 -5.94 -18.20
N ILE A 93 3.87 -6.83 -18.70
CA ILE A 93 3.12 -6.62 -19.95
C ILE A 93 2.33 -5.31 -19.88
N TYR A 94 1.67 -5.05 -18.75
CA TYR A 94 0.91 -3.82 -18.59
C TYR A 94 1.81 -2.59 -18.74
N LYS A 95 2.98 -2.55 -18.10
CA LYS A 95 3.94 -1.44 -18.23
C LYS A 95 4.42 -1.27 -19.67
N GLU A 96 4.76 -2.35 -20.37
CA GLU A 96 5.18 -2.30 -21.77
C GLU A 96 4.08 -1.76 -22.68
N LYS A 97 2.85 -2.25 -22.50
CA LYS A 97 1.68 -1.74 -23.23
C LYS A 97 1.46 -0.25 -23.00
N GLN A 98 1.67 0.25 -21.77
CA GLN A 98 1.58 1.68 -21.49
C GLN A 98 2.67 2.48 -22.20
N LYS A 99 3.90 1.97 -22.26
CA LYS A 99 5.00 2.62 -23.00
C LYS A 99 4.69 2.73 -24.49
N LEU A 100 4.23 1.65 -25.12
CA LEU A 100 3.89 1.65 -26.55
C LEU A 100 2.77 2.67 -26.85
N ARG A 101 1.71 2.69 -26.03
CA ARG A 101 0.64 3.69 -26.16
C ARG A 101 1.13 5.13 -25.97
N ALA A 102 2.07 5.37 -25.05
CA ALA A 102 2.66 6.69 -24.88
C ALA A 102 3.48 7.11 -26.10
N LEU A 103 4.27 6.20 -26.67
CA LEU A 103 5.03 6.44 -27.91
C LEU A 103 4.12 6.72 -29.11
N GLU A 104 3.03 5.96 -29.25
CA GLU A 104 2.03 6.20 -30.30
C GLU A 104 1.40 7.60 -30.19
N ARG A 105 1.09 8.05 -28.97
CA ARG A 105 0.59 9.41 -28.72
C ARG A 105 1.61 10.47 -29.11
N LEU A 106 2.88 10.30 -28.74
CA LEU A 106 3.95 11.24 -29.12
C LEU A 106 4.07 11.37 -30.64
N LYS A 107 4.08 10.24 -31.36
CA LYS A 107 4.10 10.23 -32.83
C LYS A 107 2.88 10.92 -33.46
N GLN A 108 1.71 10.82 -32.82
CA GLN A 108 0.52 11.54 -33.29
C GLN A 108 0.66 13.06 -33.10
N MET A 109 1.25 13.50 -31.98
CA MET A 109 1.53 14.93 -31.75
C MET A 109 2.54 15.47 -32.76
N GLU A 110 3.64 14.76 -32.98
CA GLU A 110 4.67 15.13 -33.98
C GLU A 110 4.07 15.28 -35.38
N LYS A 111 3.22 14.35 -35.80
CA LYS A 111 2.49 14.44 -37.09
C LYS A 111 1.54 15.62 -37.17
N GLN A 112 0.91 16.00 -36.06
CA GLN A 112 0.06 17.19 -36.02
C GLN A 112 0.90 18.46 -36.11
N ASP A 113 2.03 18.54 -35.40
CA ASP A 113 2.96 19.67 -35.49
C ASP A 113 3.55 19.82 -36.90
N GLU A 114 3.90 18.71 -37.57
CA GLU A 114 4.35 18.70 -38.97
C GLU A 114 3.25 19.19 -39.92
N GLY A 115 2.01 18.71 -39.75
CA GLY A 115 0.87 19.17 -40.54
C GLY A 115 0.54 20.66 -40.33
N ILE A 116 0.75 21.19 -39.11
CA ILE A 116 0.62 22.62 -38.81
C ILE A 116 1.75 23.42 -39.49
N LYS A 117 2.98 22.92 -39.51
CA LYS A 117 4.12 23.57 -40.19
C LYS A 117 3.96 23.62 -41.72
N GLU A 118 3.45 22.55 -42.35
CA GLU A 118 3.14 22.54 -43.78
C GLU A 118 2.02 23.52 -44.15
N GLN A 119 1.01 23.68 -43.28
CA GLN A 119 -0.04 24.68 -43.49
C GLN A 119 0.43 26.12 -43.25
N ALA A 120 1.47 26.32 -42.43
CA ALA A 120 2.08 27.63 -42.15
C ALA A 120 3.08 28.09 -43.22
N GLN A 121 3.54 27.23 -44.13
CA GLN A 121 4.28 27.64 -45.32
C GLN A 121 3.30 28.09 -46.42
N PRO A 122 3.21 29.39 -46.76
CA PRO A 122 2.26 29.87 -47.76
C PRO A 122 2.69 29.41 -49.16
N LYS A 123 1.71 28.99 -49.97
CA LYS A 123 1.87 28.71 -51.41
C LYS A 123 2.57 29.89 -52.07
N GLU A 124 3.79 29.68 -52.56
CA GLU A 124 4.45 30.63 -53.45
C GLU A 124 3.53 30.91 -54.64
N GLU A 125 3.12 32.17 -54.73
CA GLU A 125 2.29 32.74 -55.78
C GLU A 125 2.99 32.56 -57.13
N THR A 126 2.37 31.81 -58.05
CA THR A 126 2.65 31.97 -59.49
C THR A 126 1.33 31.87 -60.24
N PRO A 127 0.82 33.01 -60.72
CA PRO A 127 0.36 33.05 -62.09
C PRO A 127 0.69 34.38 -62.78
N SER A 128 1.57 34.35 -63.78
CA SER A 128 1.22 34.74 -65.16
C SER A 128 2.36 34.46 -66.13
#